data_AF-A0A2T7Q2B9-F1
#
_entry.id   AF-A0A2T7Q2B9-F1
#
_cell.length_a   1.000
_cell.length_b   1.000
_cell.length_c   1.000
_cell.angle_alpha   90.00
_cell.angle_beta   90.00
_cell.angle_gamma   90.00
#
_symmetry.space_group_name_H-M   'P 1'
#
loop_
_entity.id
_entity.type
_entity.pdbx_description
1 polymer ?
#
loop_
_entity_poly.entity_id
_entity_poly.type
_entity_poly.pdbx_seq_one_letter_code
_entity_poly.pdbx_strand_id
1 'polypeptide(L)'
;MLPVDKMEDLNKAMLSAAFDGDLASVEQLVSRGADINYADAWGNFAMFTAAWEGNIKALDLFYRLGAKLSFEDANLLCNAAYNGKAAL
;
A
#
# COMPACT_ATOMS: atom_id res chain seq x y z
N MET A 1 13.81 -6.60 17.70
CA MET A 1 13.37 -7.31 16.48
C MET A 1 12.06 -8.00 16.81
N LEU A 2 10.98 -7.69 16.10
CA LEU A 2 9.68 -8.34 16.33
C LEU A 2 9.72 -9.77 15.78
N PRO A 3 8.96 -10.72 16.36
CA PRO A 3 8.73 -12.04 15.76
C PRO A 3 8.23 -11.89 14.31
N VAL A 4 8.68 -12.77 13.40
CA VAL A 4 8.31 -12.74 11.97
C VAL A 4 6.78 -12.76 11.80
N ASP A 5 6.10 -13.56 12.61
CA ASP A 5 4.65 -13.71 12.64
C ASP A 5 3.94 -12.38 12.97
N LYS A 6 4.51 -11.61 13.91
CA LYS A 6 4.00 -10.27 14.27
C LYS A 6 4.21 -9.23 13.17
N MET A 7 5.27 -9.36 12.36
CA MET A 7 5.49 -8.47 11.22
C MET A 7 4.51 -8.77 10.09
N GLU A 8 4.19 -10.05 9.86
CA GLU A 8 3.16 -10.45 8.90
C GLU A 8 1.77 -9.91 9.29
N ASP A 9 1.43 -9.91 10.58
CA ASP A 9 0.18 -9.31 11.08
C ASP A 9 0.14 -7.80 10.87
N LEU A 10 1.25 -7.09 11.13
CA LEU A 10 1.35 -5.64 10.89
C LEU A 10 1.21 -5.30 9.41
N ASN A 11 1.80 -6.12 8.54
CA ASN A 11 1.73 -5.96 7.09
C ASN A 11 0.30 -6.15 6.56
N LYS A 12 -0.40 -7.21 7.00
CA LYS A 12 -1.80 -7.44 6.65
C LYS A 12 -2.71 -6.31 7.16
N ALA A 13 -2.48 -5.83 8.38
CA ALA A 13 -3.20 -4.68 8.93
C ALA A 13 -2.96 -3.41 8.10
N MET A 14 -1.73 -3.20 7.59
CA MET A 14 -1.40 -2.05 6.76
C MET A 14 -2.13 -2.11 5.42
N LEU A 15 -2.25 -3.30 4.80
CA LEU A 15 -3.05 -3.48 3.59
C LEU A 15 -4.53 -3.09 3.81
N SER A 16 -5.13 -3.53 4.94
CA SER A 16 -6.51 -3.15 5.28
C SER A 16 -6.65 -1.64 5.50
N ALA A 17 -5.76 -1.02 6.28
CA ALA A 17 -5.80 0.42 6.52
C ALA A 17 -5.66 1.23 5.23
N ALA A 18 -4.80 0.78 4.31
CA ALA A 18 -4.64 1.40 3.01
C ALA A 18 -5.86 1.23 2.11
N PHE A 19 -6.52 0.06 2.18
CA PHE A 19 -7.78 -0.21 1.50
C PHE A 19 -8.90 0.70 2.01
N ASP A 20 -8.98 0.93 3.32
CA ASP A 20 -9.98 1.79 3.96
C ASP A 20 -9.67 3.30 3.82
N GLY A 21 -8.51 3.65 3.24
CA GLY A 21 -8.03 5.03 3.16
C GLY A 21 -7.59 5.64 4.49
N ASP A 22 -7.40 4.83 5.54
CA ASP A 22 -6.95 5.25 6.86
C ASP A 22 -5.42 5.44 6.89
N LEU A 23 -5.00 6.57 6.35
CA LEU A 23 -3.61 6.97 6.26
C LEU A 23 -2.92 7.13 7.63
N ALA A 24 -3.67 7.49 8.68
CA ALA A 24 -3.11 7.62 10.02
C ALA A 24 -2.72 6.25 10.58
N SER A 25 -3.55 5.23 10.35
CA SER A 25 -3.22 3.85 10.71
C SER A 25 -2.03 3.32 9.90
N VAL A 26 -1.92 3.67 8.62
CA VAL A 26 -0.74 3.32 7.80
C VAL A 26 0.55 3.85 8.43
N GLU A 27 0.59 5.13 8.80
CA GLU A 27 1.77 5.73 9.46
C GLU A 27 2.12 5.03 10.78
N GLN A 28 1.11 4.74 11.60
CA GLN A 28 1.32 4.05 12.87
C GLN A 28 1.87 2.63 12.67
N LEU A 29 1.35 1.88 11.71
CA LEU A 29 1.79 0.51 11.44
C LEU A 29 3.23 0.47 10.92
N VAL A 30 3.60 1.40 10.05
CA VAL A 30 4.98 1.56 9.57
C VAL A 30 5.92 1.93 10.73
N SER A 31 5.49 2.84 11.62
CA SER A 31 6.29 3.18 12.82
C SER A 31 6.49 1.98 13.77
N ARG A 32 5.58 1.00 13.73
CA ARG A 32 5.66 -0.26 14.48
C ARG A 32 6.46 -1.34 13.76
N GLY A 33 6.95 -1.08 12.56
CA GLY A 33 7.80 -1.99 11.79
C GLY A 33 7.07 -2.78 10.69
N ALA A 34 5.89 -2.36 10.26
CA ALA A 34 5.31 -2.86 9.01
C ALA A 34 6.25 -2.51 7.83
N ASP A 35 6.40 -3.44 6.90
CA ASP A 35 7.16 -3.21 5.67
C ASP A 35 6.26 -2.50 4.65
N ILE A 36 6.60 -1.25 4.35
CA ILE A 36 5.88 -0.41 3.40
C ILE A 36 5.82 -1.00 1.98
N ASN A 37 6.72 -1.92 1.65
CA ASN A 37 6.77 -2.61 0.35
C ASN A 37 6.19 -4.02 0.40
N TYR A 38 5.56 -4.41 1.50
CA TYR A 38 4.92 -5.71 1.60
C TYR A 38 3.84 -5.86 0.52
N ALA A 39 3.89 -7.00 -0.17
CA ALA A 39 2.82 -7.50 -0.99
C ALA A 39 2.31 -8.82 -0.40
N ASP A 40 0.99 -9.01 -0.43
CA ASP A 40 0.42 -10.31 -0.12
C ASP A 40 0.66 -11.34 -1.24
N ALA A 41 0.16 -12.56 -1.07
CA ALA A 41 0.31 -13.64 -2.05
C ALA A 41 -0.35 -13.35 -3.41
N TRP A 42 -1.23 -12.34 -3.49
CA TRP A 42 -1.86 -11.90 -4.72
C TRP A 42 -1.15 -10.69 -5.36
N GLY A 43 -0.06 -10.21 -4.74
CA GLY A 43 0.68 -9.05 -5.22
C GLY A 43 0.02 -7.72 -4.84
N ASN A 44 -0.88 -7.68 -3.86
CA ASN A 44 -1.50 -6.43 -3.42
C ASN A 44 -0.54 -5.66 -2.53
N PHE A 45 -0.15 -4.46 -2.97
CA PHE A 45 0.59 -3.49 -2.18
C PHE A 45 -0.37 -2.48 -1.55
N ALA A 46 -0.03 -1.94 -0.38
CA ALA A 46 -0.82 -0.89 0.26
C ALA A 46 -1.02 0.33 -0.65
N MET A 47 0.00 0.71 -1.44
CA MET A 47 -0.10 1.81 -2.40
C MET A 47 -1.02 1.53 -3.60
N PHE A 48 -1.34 0.25 -3.87
CA PHE A 48 -2.12 -0.13 -5.05
C PHE A 48 -3.55 0.39 -4.95
N THR A 49 -4.18 0.27 -3.77
CA THR A 49 -5.51 0.83 -3.52
C THR A 49 -5.52 2.34 -3.72
N ALA A 50 -4.51 3.04 -3.17
CA ALA A 50 -4.36 4.48 -3.37
C ALA A 50 -4.25 4.88 -4.85
N ALA A 51 -3.55 4.08 -5.66
CA ALA A 51 -3.46 4.28 -7.10
C ALA A 51 -4.78 4.00 -7.83
N TRP A 52 -5.46 2.91 -7.46
CA TRP A 52 -6.74 2.49 -8.05
C TRP A 52 -7.82 3.55 -7.85
N GLU A 53 -7.88 4.17 -6.67
CA GLU A 53 -8.81 5.26 -6.35
C GLU A 53 -8.35 6.63 -6.88
N GLY A 54 -7.15 6.74 -7.45
CA GLY A 54 -6.56 8.02 -7.85
C GLY A 54 -6.26 8.95 -6.67
N ASN A 55 -6.07 8.40 -5.46
CA ASN A 55 -5.82 9.15 -4.25
C ASN A 55 -4.36 9.60 -4.17
N ILE A 56 -4.06 10.72 -4.83
CA ILE A 56 -2.72 11.30 -4.91
C ILE A 56 -2.12 11.60 -3.52
N LYS A 57 -2.95 11.99 -2.54
CA LYS A 57 -2.47 12.26 -1.17
C LYS A 57 -1.95 10.99 -0.49
N ALA A 58 -2.66 9.88 -0.67
CA ALA A 58 -2.22 8.59 -0.16
C ALA A 58 -0.92 8.14 -0.85
N LEU A 59 -0.83 8.27 -2.19
CA LEU A 59 0.41 7.95 -2.91
C LEU A 59 1.61 8.77 -2.43
N ASP A 60 1.42 10.07 -2.20
CA ASP A 60 2.46 10.95 -1.67
C ASP A 60 2.87 10.56 -0.24
N LEU A 61 1.93 10.08 0.59
CA LEU A 61 2.27 9.51 1.89
C LEU A 61 3.11 8.24 1.75
N PHE A 62 2.69 7.28 0.93
CA PHE A 62 3.45 6.04 0.70
C PHE A 62 4.87 6.34 0.21
N TYR A 63 5.01 7.29 -0.71
CA TYR A 63 6.32 7.75 -1.18
C TYR A 63 7.18 8.32 -0.05
N ARG A 64 6.62 9.18 0.81
CA ARG A 64 7.32 9.74 1.99
C ARG A 64 7.71 8.69 3.02
N LEU A 65 6.93 7.62 3.14
CA LEU A 65 7.23 6.46 4.00
C LEU A 65 8.28 5.51 3.39
N GLY A 66 8.82 5.82 2.21
CA GLY A 66 9.90 5.07 1.58
C GLY A 66 9.42 3.90 0.72
N ALA A 67 8.15 3.92 0.30
CA ALA A 67 7.64 2.94 -0.64
C ALA A 67 8.38 3.05 -1.99
N LYS A 68 8.85 1.92 -2.49
CA LYS A 68 9.59 1.80 -3.74
C LYS A 68 8.65 1.28 -4.81
N LEU A 69 8.62 1.99 -5.94
CA LEU A 69 7.92 1.56 -7.15
C LEU A 69 8.95 0.95 -8.09
N SER A 70 8.85 -0.35 -8.36
CA SER A 70 9.54 -0.95 -9.49
C SER A 70 8.83 -0.62 -10.81
N PHE A 71 9.50 -0.85 -11.95
CA PHE A 71 8.87 -0.72 -13.27
C PHE A 71 7.67 -1.67 -13.46
N GLU A 72 7.70 -2.81 -12.79
CA GLU A 72 6.61 -3.79 -12.83
C GLU A 72 5.41 -3.30 -12.01
N ASP A 73 5.67 -2.68 -10.85
CA ASP A 73 4.65 -2.02 -10.03
C ASP A 73 4.02 -0.82 -10.75
N ALA A 74 4.80 -0.07 -11.53
CA ALA A 74 4.31 1.04 -12.33
C ALA A 74 3.32 0.58 -13.42
N ASN A 75 3.59 -0.56 -14.07
CA ASN A 75 2.63 -1.16 -15.02
C ASN A 75 1.36 -1.62 -14.31
N LEU A 76 1.48 -2.19 -13.12
CA LEU A 76 0.34 -2.56 -12.28
C LEU A 76 -0.47 -1.30 -11.91
N LEU A 77 0.19 -0.22 -11.48
CA LEU A 77 -0.44 1.08 -11.21
C LEU A 77 -1.12 1.68 -12.44
N CYS A 78 -0.50 1.61 -13.62
CA CYS A 78 -1.12 2.08 -14.86
C CYS A 78 -2.39 1.29 -15.18
N ASN A 79 -2.38 -0.04 -14.99
CA ASN A 79 -3.58 -0.86 -15.12
C ASN A 79 -4.62 -0.53 -14.05
N ALA A 80 -4.21 -0.29 -12.81
CA ALA A 80 -5.12 0.10 -11.71
C ALA A 80 -5.79 1.45 -12.00
N ALA A 81 -5.01 2.45 -12.42
CA ALA A 81 -5.51 3.77 -12.78
C ALA A 81 -6.39 3.74 -14.03
N TYR A 82 -6.10 2.85 -14.99
CA TYR A 82 -6.91 2.66 -16.19
C TYR A 82 -8.26 1.99 -15.87
N ASN A 83 -8.26 0.95 -15.03
CA ASN A 83 -9.49 0.24 -14.64
C ASN A 83 -10.32 1.00 -13.59
N GLY A 84 -9.70 1.76 -12.68
CA GLY A 84 -10.39 2.60 -11.69
C GLY A 84 -11.17 3.75 -12.32
N LYS A 85 -10.74 4.24 -13.51
CA LYS A 85 -11.50 5.21 -14.31
C LYS A 85 -12.62 4.59 -15.16
N ALA A 86 -12.65 3.28 -15.33
CA ALA A 86 -13.65 2.58 -16.13
C ALA A 86 -14.90 2.15 -15.32
N ALA A 87 -14.92 2.40 -14.00
CA ALA A 87 -16.01 2.03 -13.09
C ALA A 87 -16.92 3.21 -12.67
N LEU A 88 -16.97 4.30 -13.46
CA LEU A 88 -17.97 5.36 -13.33
C LEU A 88 -18.95 5.33 -14.51
#